data_AF-A0A7W0WPR8-F1
#
_entry.id   AF-A0A7W0WPR8-F1
#
_cell.length_a   1.000
_cell.length_b   1.000
_cell.length_c   1.000
_cell.angle_alpha   90.00
_cell.angle_beta   90.00
_cell.angle_gamma   90.00
#
_symmetry.space_group_name_H-M   'P 1'
#
loop_
_entity.id
_entity.type
_entity.pdbx_description
1 polymer ?
#
loop_
_entity_poly.entity_id
_entity_poly.type
_entity_poly.pdbx_seq_one_letter_code
_entity_poly.pdbx_strand_id
1 'polypeptide(L)'
;MEGTLPLFDWRPTSPSDPEPAVVAAAAQAVAPSVLIFDCETTGTDRVRDQIIELCIQRGLSDDCPSTQIKTWRIKPQVAIHPGAQAVHGIKQEDLDDCPAFAKLADEIAAAFATADVIVGYNITFDIDMLQAEYAR
;
A
#
# COMPACT_ATOMS: atom_id res chain seq x y z
N MET A 1 20.96 -28.35 35.45
CA MET A 1 20.69 -28.10 34.03
C MET A 1 19.26 -27.62 33.95
N GLU A 2 18.99 -26.33 34.16
CA GLU A 2 17.65 -25.79 33.93
C GLU A 2 17.81 -24.28 33.79
N GLY A 3 17.46 -23.74 32.65
CA GLY A 3 17.70 -22.34 32.32
C GLY A 3 17.18 -22.02 30.93
N THR A 4 15.87 -22.13 30.76
CA THR A 4 15.18 -21.53 29.61
C THR A 4 14.16 -20.55 30.18
N LEU A 5 14.45 -19.25 30.05
CA LEU A 5 13.46 -18.20 30.26
C LEU A 5 12.47 -18.23 29.08
N PRO A 6 11.16 -18.15 29.31
CA PRO A 6 10.18 -18.17 28.22
C PRO A 6 10.25 -16.85 27.41
N LEU A 7 10.12 -16.99 26.09
CA LEU A 7 10.27 -15.95 25.06
C LEU A 7 9.28 -14.75 25.16
N PHE A 8 8.47 -14.64 26.21
CA PHE A 8 7.35 -13.69 26.30
C PHE A 8 7.15 -13.02 27.67
N ASP A 9 8.19 -12.88 28.49
CA ASP A 9 8.09 -12.05 29.71
C ASP A 9 8.64 -10.64 29.47
N TRP A 10 7.81 -9.76 28.91
CA TRP A 10 8.19 -8.41 28.45
C TRP A 10 7.90 -7.29 29.45
N ARG A 11 7.52 -7.60 30.70
CA ARG A 11 7.09 -6.53 31.63
C ARG A 11 8.30 -5.67 32.05
N PRO A 12 8.23 -4.34 31.88
CA PRO A 12 9.24 -3.46 32.44
C PRO A 12 9.15 -3.50 33.97
N THR A 13 10.30 -3.61 34.65
CA THR A 13 10.39 -3.51 36.10
C THR A 13 9.80 -2.19 36.57
N SER A 14 8.95 -2.23 37.61
CA SER A 14 8.32 -1.04 38.19
C SER A 14 9.36 0.04 38.57
N PRO A 15 9.09 1.33 38.30
CA PRO A 15 10.05 2.39 38.59
C PRO A 15 9.92 2.82 40.06
N SER A 16 10.98 2.61 40.84
CA SER A 16 11.15 3.28 42.13
C SER A 16 12.54 3.91 42.27
N ASP A 17 13.03 4.55 41.20
CA ASP A 17 14.16 5.47 41.26
C ASP A 17 13.77 6.76 40.52
N PRO A 18 13.97 7.96 41.11
CA PRO A 18 13.66 9.20 40.42
C PRO A 18 14.79 9.57 39.44
N GLU A 19 14.45 9.68 38.15
CA GLU A 19 15.35 10.21 37.11
C GLU A 19 15.48 11.75 37.23
N PRO A 20 16.67 12.33 36.98
CA PRO A 20 16.86 13.77 37.01
C PRO A 20 16.19 14.42 35.79
N ALA A 21 15.56 15.57 36.03
CA ALA A 21 14.83 16.32 35.00
C ALA A 21 15.77 16.84 33.91
N VAL A 22 15.86 16.11 32.79
CA VAL A 22 16.35 16.64 31.52
C VAL A 22 15.18 17.25 30.77
N VAL A 23 15.24 18.58 30.59
CA VAL A 23 14.29 19.32 29.75
C VAL A 23 14.62 18.99 28.29
N ALA A 24 14.11 17.87 27.79
CA ALA A 24 14.12 17.57 26.37
C ALA A 24 12.95 18.31 25.72
N ALA A 25 13.25 19.28 24.87
CA ALA A 25 12.28 19.71 23.87
C ALA A 25 12.02 18.52 22.95
N ALA A 26 10.94 17.79 23.20
CA ALA A 26 10.49 16.74 22.29
C ALA A 26 10.11 17.42 20.97
N ALA A 27 10.99 17.29 19.95
CA ALA A 27 10.51 17.38 18.59
C ALA A 27 9.38 16.35 18.49
N GLN A 28 8.16 16.80 18.20
CA GLN A 28 7.03 15.91 17.99
C GLN A 28 7.46 14.96 16.88
N ALA A 29 7.72 13.69 17.21
CA ALA A 29 8.03 12.70 16.19
C ALA A 29 6.80 12.63 15.28
N VAL A 30 6.92 13.14 14.06
CA VAL A 30 5.88 12.98 13.05
C VAL A 30 5.83 11.48 12.79
N ALA A 31 4.72 10.84 13.13
CA ALA A 31 4.54 9.42 12.84
C ALA A 31 4.77 9.20 11.33
N PRO A 32 5.44 8.10 10.94
CA PRO A 32 5.69 7.83 9.52
C PRO A 32 4.38 7.83 8.75
N SER A 33 4.40 8.46 7.59
CA SER A 33 3.28 8.49 6.66
C SER A 33 3.08 7.11 6.05
N VAL A 34 1.93 6.49 6.34
CA VAL A 34 1.59 5.15 5.84
C VAL A 34 0.68 5.27 4.63
N LEU A 35 0.95 4.48 3.60
CA LEU A 35 0.09 4.32 2.42
C LEU A 35 -0.21 2.84 2.21
N ILE A 36 -1.48 2.49 2.32
CA ILE A 36 -1.99 1.17 1.94
C ILE A 36 -2.34 1.24 0.46
N PHE A 37 -2.01 0.21 -0.31
CA PHE A 37 -2.48 0.12 -1.69
C PHE A 37 -2.77 -1.32 -2.12
N ASP A 38 -3.60 -1.42 -3.16
CA ASP A 38 -4.06 -2.67 -3.77
C ASP A 38 -4.29 -2.43 -5.26
N CYS A 39 -4.08 -3.47 -6.08
CA CYS A 39 -4.25 -3.40 -7.53
C CYS A 39 -5.15 -4.52 -8.05
N GLU A 40 -6.10 -4.16 -8.92
CA GLU A 40 -6.76 -5.12 -9.80
C GLU A 40 -6.08 -5.14 -11.16
N THR A 41 -5.95 -6.32 -11.74
CA THR A 41 -5.07 -6.55 -12.89
C THR A 41 -5.76 -7.38 -13.97
N THR A 42 -5.27 -7.31 -15.21
CA THR A 42 -5.80 -8.12 -16.31
C THR A 42 -5.56 -9.62 -16.12
N GLY A 43 -4.66 -10.02 -15.21
CA GLY A 43 -4.27 -11.40 -14.95
C GLY A 43 -3.16 -11.47 -13.90
N THR A 44 -2.46 -12.59 -13.79
CA THR A 44 -1.45 -12.83 -12.72
C THR A 44 -0.01 -12.85 -13.22
N ASP A 45 0.23 -12.61 -14.51
CA ASP A 45 1.56 -12.55 -15.10
C ASP A 45 2.19 -11.17 -14.89
N ARG A 46 3.21 -11.10 -14.02
CA ARG A 46 3.89 -9.87 -13.62
C ARG A 46 4.57 -9.11 -14.77
N VAL A 47 4.72 -9.71 -15.95
CA VAL A 47 5.40 -9.11 -17.10
C VAL A 47 4.40 -8.72 -18.18
N ARG A 48 3.38 -9.54 -18.41
CA ARG A 48 2.44 -9.36 -19.52
C ARG A 48 1.13 -8.68 -19.12
N ASP A 49 0.65 -8.95 -17.92
CA ASP A 49 -0.59 -8.36 -17.43
C ASP A 49 -0.38 -6.89 -17.01
N GLN A 50 -1.49 -6.19 -16.89
CA GLN A 50 -1.52 -4.74 -16.66
C GLN A 50 -2.47 -4.40 -15.51
N ILE A 51 -2.18 -3.30 -14.81
CA ILE A 51 -3.04 -2.76 -13.76
C ILE A 51 -4.25 -2.09 -14.40
N ILE A 52 -5.45 -2.42 -13.92
CA ILE A 52 -6.73 -1.86 -14.40
C ILE A 52 -7.48 -1.06 -13.32
N GLU A 53 -7.19 -1.32 -12.05
CA GLU A 53 -7.57 -0.47 -10.93
C GLU A 53 -6.38 -0.37 -9.97
N LEU A 54 -6.11 0.83 -9.47
CA LEU A 54 -5.17 1.05 -8.38
C LEU A 54 -5.90 1.85 -7.30
N CYS A 55 -5.94 1.32 -6.08
CA CYS A 55 -6.54 1.98 -4.94
C CYS A 55 -5.45 2.29 -3.90
N ILE A 56 -5.48 3.50 -3.34
CA ILE A 56 -4.66 3.88 -2.20
C ILE A 56 -5.52 4.36 -1.04
N GLN A 57 -5.04 4.10 0.17
CA GLN A 57 -5.53 4.68 1.41
C GLN A 57 -4.36 5.27 2.19
N ARG A 58 -4.51 6.50 2.66
CA ARG A 58 -3.52 7.17 3.51
C ARG A 58 -3.85 6.94 4.98
N GLY A 59 -2.87 6.43 5.73
CA GLY A 59 -3.02 6.06 7.13
C GLY A 59 -3.65 4.68 7.34
N LEU A 60 -3.65 4.25 8.61
CA LEU A 60 -4.06 2.91 9.04
C LEU A 60 -5.44 2.88 9.74
N SER A 61 -6.20 3.98 9.70
CA SER A 61 -7.50 4.04 10.38
C SER A 61 -8.53 3.21 9.62
N ASP A 62 -9.27 2.34 10.33
CA ASP A 62 -10.40 1.61 9.74
C ASP A 62 -11.51 2.58 9.30
N ASP A 63 -11.76 3.62 10.09
CA ASP A 63 -12.68 4.72 9.76
C ASP A 63 -11.98 5.79 8.90
N CYS A 64 -11.38 5.38 7.78
CA CYS A 64 -10.65 6.28 6.91
C CYS A 64 -11.60 7.22 6.15
N PRO A 65 -11.45 8.55 6.24
CA PRO A 65 -12.24 9.49 5.44
C PRO A 65 -12.01 9.27 3.94
N SER A 66 -13.06 9.45 3.11
CA SER A 66 -12.95 9.31 1.66
C SER A 66 -11.92 10.25 1.02
N THR A 67 -11.58 11.36 1.68
CA THR A 67 -10.54 12.30 1.23
C THR A 67 -9.12 11.73 1.31
N GLN A 68 -8.93 10.65 2.07
CA GLN A 68 -7.66 9.93 2.22
C GLN A 68 -7.59 8.68 1.32
N ILE A 69 -8.67 8.38 0.59
CA ILE A 69 -8.76 7.26 -0.33
C ILE A 69 -8.78 7.80 -1.76
N LYS A 70 -8.05 7.14 -2.65
CA LYS A 70 -8.10 7.45 -4.07
C LYS A 70 -8.01 6.19 -4.90
N THR A 71 -8.88 6.11 -5.90
CA THR A 71 -8.94 5.00 -6.83
C THR A 71 -8.78 5.50 -8.25
N TRP A 72 -7.90 4.88 -9.00
CA TRP A 72 -7.73 5.10 -10.43
C TRP A 72 -8.25 3.90 -11.21
N ARG A 73 -9.07 4.16 -12.23
CA ARG A 73 -9.39 3.18 -13.27
C ARG A 73 -8.50 3.44 -14.47
N ILE A 74 -7.87 2.37 -14.95
CA ILE A 74 -6.78 2.44 -15.93
C ILE A 74 -7.17 1.59 -17.14
N LYS A 75 -7.07 2.16 -18.33
CA LYS A 75 -7.33 1.43 -19.58
C LYS A 75 -6.13 0.57 -19.96
N PRO A 76 -6.26 -0.77 -19.98
CA PRO A 76 -5.16 -1.64 -20.36
C PRO A 76 -5.05 -1.72 -21.90
N GLN A 77 -3.89 -2.18 -22.37
CA GLN A 77 -3.60 -2.48 -23.77
C GLN A 77 -3.74 -3.97 -24.10
N VAL A 78 -3.97 -4.80 -23.08
CA VAL A 78 -4.19 -6.25 -23.20
C VAL A 78 -5.57 -6.62 -22.68
N ALA A 79 -6.07 -7.78 -23.13
CA ALA A 79 -7.39 -8.26 -22.71
C ALA A 79 -7.38 -8.73 -21.25
N ILE A 80 -8.45 -8.43 -20.51
CA ILE A 80 -8.67 -8.98 -19.17
C ILE A 80 -8.93 -10.49 -19.28
N HIS A 81 -8.16 -11.29 -18.54
CA HIS A 81 -8.35 -12.72 -18.44
C HIS A 81 -9.70 -13.02 -17.76
N PRO A 82 -10.52 -13.97 -18.28
CA PRO A 82 -11.83 -14.26 -17.71
C PRO A 82 -11.81 -14.63 -16.22
N GLY A 83 -10.74 -15.30 -15.79
CA GLY A 83 -10.53 -15.64 -14.38
C GLY A 83 -10.28 -14.42 -13.48
N ALA A 84 -9.57 -13.40 -13.97
CA ALA A 84 -9.38 -12.15 -13.22
C ALA A 84 -10.72 -11.40 -13.13
N GLN A 85 -11.40 -11.25 -14.28
CA GLN A 85 -12.73 -10.64 -14.33
C GLN A 85 -13.74 -11.33 -13.40
N ALA A 86 -13.69 -12.66 -13.28
CA ALA A 86 -14.58 -13.39 -12.38
C ALA A 86 -14.32 -13.08 -10.88
N VAL A 87 -13.12 -12.63 -10.53
CA VAL A 87 -12.74 -12.26 -9.15
C VAL A 87 -13.12 -10.82 -8.84
N HIS A 88 -12.62 -9.85 -9.63
CA HIS A 88 -12.79 -8.42 -9.34
C HIS A 88 -14.02 -7.79 -10.01
N GLY A 89 -14.64 -8.48 -10.96
CA GLY A 89 -15.90 -8.05 -11.60
C GLY A 89 -15.78 -6.91 -12.62
N ILE A 90 -14.58 -6.41 -12.89
CA ILE A 90 -14.31 -5.30 -13.83
C ILE A 90 -14.25 -5.85 -15.24
N LYS A 91 -15.06 -5.29 -16.14
CA LYS A 91 -15.10 -5.68 -17.54
C LYS A 91 -14.22 -4.76 -18.38
N GLN A 92 -13.85 -5.25 -19.56
CA GLN A 92 -13.10 -4.45 -20.53
C GLN A 92 -13.83 -3.15 -20.90
N GLU A 93 -15.16 -3.22 -21.07
CA GLU A 93 -16.04 -2.10 -21.42
C GLU A 93 -16.10 -1.01 -20.34
N ASP A 94 -15.88 -1.36 -19.07
CA ASP A 94 -15.90 -0.39 -17.95
C ASP A 94 -14.69 0.58 -18.01
N LEU A 95 -13.67 0.23 -18.80
CA LEU A 95 -12.39 0.93 -18.86
C LEU A 95 -12.19 1.67 -20.20
N ASP A 96 -13.18 1.66 -21.09
CA ASP A 96 -13.01 2.19 -22.44
C ASP A 96 -12.73 3.70 -22.48
N ASP A 97 -13.34 4.45 -21.56
CA ASP A 97 -13.16 5.90 -21.41
C ASP A 97 -12.07 6.26 -20.37
N CYS A 98 -11.42 5.25 -19.77
CA CYS A 98 -10.37 5.49 -18.77
C CYS A 98 -9.04 5.89 -19.41
N PRO A 99 -8.21 6.68 -18.72
CA PRO A 99 -6.86 6.99 -19.18
C PRO A 99 -5.96 5.74 -19.14
N ALA A 100 -4.97 5.69 -20.05
CA ALA A 100 -3.89 4.71 -19.95
C ALA A 100 -2.96 5.03 -18.77
N PHE A 101 -2.23 4.03 -18.26
CA PHE A 101 -1.34 4.18 -17.08
C PHE A 101 -0.38 5.37 -17.23
N ALA A 102 0.25 5.53 -18.39
CA ALA A 102 1.20 6.60 -18.67
C ALA A 102 0.63 8.02 -18.46
N LYS A 103 -0.69 8.22 -18.54
CA LYS A 103 -1.34 9.51 -18.26
C LYS A 103 -1.52 9.79 -16.77
N LEU A 104 -1.50 8.75 -15.95
CA LEU A 104 -1.67 8.79 -14.50
C LEU A 104 -0.35 8.61 -13.74
N ALA A 105 0.70 8.16 -14.42
CA ALA A 105 1.98 7.78 -13.85
C ALA A 105 2.59 8.83 -12.91
N ASP A 106 2.60 10.11 -13.31
CA ASP A 106 3.14 11.21 -12.50
C ASP A 106 2.31 11.45 -11.22
N GLU A 107 0.99 11.35 -11.34
CA GLU A 107 0.07 11.55 -10.22
C GLU A 107 0.15 10.41 -9.20
N ILE A 108 0.20 9.16 -9.70
CA ILE A 108 0.41 7.97 -8.87
C ILE A 108 1.77 8.08 -8.18
N ALA A 109 2.84 8.40 -8.92
CA ALA A 109 4.18 8.55 -8.35
C ALA A 109 4.22 9.62 -7.25
N ALA A 110 3.58 10.77 -7.49
CA ALA A 110 3.45 11.82 -6.49
C ALA A 110 2.69 11.34 -5.24
N ALA A 111 1.68 10.48 -5.38
CA ALA A 111 0.97 9.91 -4.25
C ALA A 111 1.87 8.97 -3.42
N PHE A 112 2.60 8.06 -4.07
CA PHE A 112 3.52 7.14 -3.39
C PHE A 112 4.73 7.86 -2.78
N ALA A 113 5.21 8.95 -3.38
CA ALA A 113 6.33 9.74 -2.86
C ALA A 113 6.06 10.42 -1.50
N THR A 114 4.78 10.46 -1.07
CA THR A 114 4.39 11.01 0.23
C THR A 114 4.35 9.96 1.35
N ALA A 115 4.74 8.71 1.08
CA ALA A 115 4.68 7.60 2.02
C ALA A 115 6.08 7.20 2.50
N ASP A 116 6.25 7.10 3.82
CA ASP A 116 7.43 6.50 4.45
C ASP A 116 7.30 4.98 4.51
N VAL A 117 6.07 4.47 4.63
CA VAL A 117 5.76 3.04 4.76
C VAL A 117 4.64 2.67 3.80
N ILE A 118 4.86 1.62 3.03
CA ILE A 118 3.87 1.05 2.10
C ILE A 118 3.34 -0.25 2.70
N VAL A 119 2.02 -0.43 2.68
CA VAL A 119 1.31 -1.59 3.26
C VAL A 119 0.36 -2.19 2.22
N GLY A 120 0.20 -3.50 2.25
CA GLY A 120 -0.67 -4.25 1.34
C GLY A 120 -0.68 -5.73 1.70
N TYR A 121 -1.70 -6.45 1.25
CA TYR A 121 -1.77 -7.90 1.41
C TYR A 121 -1.10 -8.58 0.22
N ASN A 122 -0.19 -9.53 0.46
CA ASN A 122 0.60 -10.15 -0.62
C ASN A 122 1.33 -9.13 -1.53
N ILE A 123 1.74 -8.01 -0.93
CA ILE A 123 2.15 -6.76 -1.60
C ILE A 123 3.29 -6.91 -2.63
N THR A 124 4.07 -7.98 -2.57
CA THR A 124 5.11 -8.24 -3.57
C THR A 124 4.52 -8.34 -4.97
N PHE A 125 3.33 -8.90 -5.12
CA PHE A 125 2.65 -8.94 -6.41
C PHE A 125 2.33 -7.52 -6.91
N ASP A 126 1.68 -6.69 -6.09
CA ASP A 126 1.27 -5.34 -6.46
C ASP A 126 2.45 -4.43 -6.77
N ILE A 127 3.54 -4.54 -5.99
CA ILE A 127 4.78 -3.81 -6.24
C ILE A 127 5.39 -4.23 -7.58
N ASP A 128 5.46 -5.53 -7.88
CA ASP A 128 6.02 -6.03 -9.14
C ASP A 128 5.17 -5.56 -10.33
N MET A 129 3.84 -5.58 -10.21
CA MET A 129 2.91 -5.06 -11.22
C MET A 129 3.13 -3.57 -11.45
N LEU A 130 3.24 -2.77 -10.37
CA LEU A 130 3.43 -1.33 -10.46
C LEU A 130 4.78 -1.00 -11.12
N GLN A 131 5.84 -1.70 -10.75
CA GLN A 131 7.16 -1.56 -11.37
C GLN A 131 7.13 -1.92 -12.86
N ALA A 132 6.41 -2.97 -13.25
CA ALA A 132 6.25 -3.36 -14.63
C ALA A 132 5.52 -2.28 -15.46
N GLU A 133 4.50 -1.62 -14.90
CA GLU A 133 3.82 -0.50 -15.56
C GLU A 133 4.77 0.70 -15.78
N TYR A 134 5.58 1.06 -14.78
CA TYR A 134 6.56 2.15 -14.92
C TYR A 134 7.72 1.83 -15.88
N ALA A 135 7.95 0.55 -16.19
CA ALA A 135 9.01 0.11 -17.10
C ALA A 135 8.57 -0.02 -18.56
N ARG A 136 7.26 0.08 -18.87
CA ARG A 136 6.72 0.04 -20.24
C ARG A 136 6.92 1.37 -20.98
#